data_AF-A0A842Y6D5-F1
#
_entry.id   AF-A0A842Y6D5-F1
#
_cell.length_a   1.000
_cell.length_b   1.000
_cell.length_c   1.000
_cell.angle_alpha   90.00
_cell.angle_beta   90.00
_cell.angle_gamma   90.00
#
_symmetry.space_group_name_H-M   'P 1'
#
loop_
_entity.id
_entity.type
_entity.pdbx_description
1 polymer ?
#
loop_
_entity_poly.entity_id
_entity_poly.type
_entity_poly.pdbx_seq_one_letter_code
_entity_poly.pdbx_strand_id
1 'polypeptide(L)'
;MTKLHVVLAGILLMTIVIINFGNLNYNGYQPLAAHYIYNNSWSDEKCKSCHIDMYDDLVNSYHVQRVNSNGIDGQWDPLFINLIEKEDTSNRIRECGLCHSSGIPIHNPTIAAVAAQFECSHCHSKDDVIFEIHDVEEIVGGSITTNCQTCHLGKISSDNLYLTHISDTTCANKCHQTDVATRGVMWSSDNYSAYDVHSNANVSCIQCHVTSDHNIARGNIIDRSDSPEISDQTMKQCIDCHSDVTHGMIVDAHLEKVSCEACHIPALPGGEIPGGVPIDTINWANGFKDTTFKEEDFQPVLAWFDGTVEGIPSPSDRDDPGAMLKTFNVISITWWDDGSDKNIINNPNSSLHWGSPIILSHIRAADANRDDTVSLDEMRNFSLDVYGKPDYPNAVLRSWDMYYSVSHNIVAEKSVLGKSALWCADCHGNTSRIDWKLLGYDADPAQTDPPTDFTVNEITVEIIPARPEPIEVEKEPMLFKSFGVGQ
;
A
#
# COMPACT_ATOMS: atom_id res chain seq x y z
N MET A 1 -70.41 -20.51 18.89
CA MET A 1 -69.61 -19.30 18.59
C MET A 1 -68.27 -19.25 19.33
N THR A 2 -68.09 -19.89 20.48
CA THR A 2 -66.88 -19.76 21.33
C THR A 2 -65.58 -20.32 20.73
N LYS A 3 -65.62 -21.45 20.01
CA LYS A 3 -64.39 -22.05 19.43
C LYS A 3 -63.78 -21.20 18.30
N LEU A 4 -64.60 -20.57 17.46
CA LEU A 4 -64.12 -19.74 16.35
C LEU A 4 -63.43 -18.45 16.83
N HIS A 5 -63.94 -17.84 17.91
CA HIS A 5 -63.34 -16.64 18.49
C HIS A 5 -62.01 -16.94 19.18
N VAL A 6 -61.85 -18.12 19.79
CA VAL A 6 -60.56 -18.53 20.39
C VAL A 6 -59.51 -18.79 19.30
N VAL A 7 -59.91 -19.39 18.17
CA VAL A 7 -59.00 -19.60 17.04
C VAL A 7 -58.61 -18.27 16.40
N LEU A 8 -59.55 -17.35 16.20
CA LEU A 8 -59.26 -16.02 15.65
C LEU A 8 -58.41 -15.17 16.59
N ALA A 9 -58.64 -15.25 17.90
CA ALA A 9 -57.78 -14.60 18.88
C ALA A 9 -56.36 -15.20 18.89
N GLY A 10 -56.23 -16.52 18.75
CA GLY A 10 -54.95 -17.19 18.61
C GLY A 10 -54.19 -16.77 17.35
N ILE A 11 -54.89 -16.69 16.21
CA ILE A 11 -54.31 -16.22 14.94
C ILE A 11 -53.89 -14.76 15.07
N LEU A 12 -54.73 -13.88 15.60
CA LEU A 12 -54.38 -12.47 15.80
C LEU A 12 -53.18 -12.31 16.74
N LEU A 13 -53.11 -13.08 17.83
CA LEU A 13 -51.96 -13.06 18.73
C LEU A 13 -50.69 -13.55 18.04
N MET A 14 -50.80 -14.58 17.20
CA MET A 14 -49.68 -15.11 16.41
C MET A 14 -49.23 -14.11 15.34
N THR A 15 -50.15 -13.40 14.69
CA THR A 15 -49.81 -12.33 13.73
C THR A 15 -49.20 -11.13 14.43
N ILE A 16 -49.68 -10.75 15.61
CA ILE A 16 -49.06 -9.71 16.43
C ILE A 16 -47.66 -10.14 16.87
N VAL A 17 -47.46 -11.41 17.25
CA VAL A 17 -46.13 -11.94 17.57
C VAL A 17 -45.24 -12.01 16.33
N ILE A 18 -45.75 -12.33 15.14
CA ILE A 18 -44.95 -12.32 13.91
C ILE A 18 -44.65 -10.89 13.44
N ILE A 19 -45.55 -9.92 13.62
CA ILE A 19 -45.29 -8.53 13.24
C ILE A 19 -44.34 -7.85 14.24
N ASN A 20 -44.43 -8.17 15.54
CA ASN A 20 -43.61 -7.54 16.58
C ASN A 20 -42.33 -8.34 16.93
N PHE A 21 -42.32 -9.66 16.73
CA PHE A 21 -41.20 -10.57 17.00
C PHE A 21 -40.81 -11.44 15.79
N GLY A 22 -41.46 -11.34 14.63
CA GLY A 22 -40.97 -11.98 13.38
C GLY A 22 -39.79 -11.24 12.75
N ASN A 23 -39.37 -10.13 13.36
CA ASN A 23 -38.03 -9.58 13.22
C ASN A 23 -37.00 -10.27 14.14
N LEU A 24 -37.30 -11.42 14.77
CA LEU A 24 -36.30 -12.27 15.42
C LEU A 24 -35.54 -13.11 14.38
N ASN A 25 -34.98 -12.42 13.39
CA ASN A 25 -33.63 -12.67 12.88
C ASN A 25 -32.82 -11.34 12.80
N TYR A 26 -33.27 -10.35 13.57
CA TYR A 26 -32.59 -9.10 13.91
C TYR A 26 -32.12 -9.19 15.37
N ASN A 27 -31.63 -10.36 15.77
CA ASN A 27 -30.73 -10.43 16.91
C ASN A 27 -29.40 -9.89 16.37
N GLY A 28 -28.82 -8.86 16.97
CA GLY A 28 -27.60 -8.15 16.55
C GLY A 28 -26.31 -9.00 16.46
N TYR A 29 -26.40 -10.21 15.94
CA TYR A 29 -25.34 -11.13 15.53
C TYR A 29 -25.15 -11.03 14.01
N GLN A 30 -24.86 -9.83 13.51
CA GLN A 30 -24.59 -9.58 12.10
C GLN A 30 -23.11 -9.30 11.76
N PRO A 31 -22.13 -10.11 12.17
CA PRO A 31 -20.86 -10.16 11.43
C PRO A 31 -21.03 -10.67 9.98
N LEU A 32 -22.25 -10.98 9.50
CA LEU A 32 -22.49 -11.63 8.19
C LEU A 32 -23.74 -11.15 7.43
N ALA A 33 -24.36 -10.02 7.80
CA ALA A 33 -25.58 -9.60 7.10
C ALA A 33 -25.28 -8.95 5.76
N ALA A 34 -25.37 -9.78 4.72
CA ALA A 34 -25.34 -9.30 3.37
C ALA A 34 -26.61 -8.47 3.06
N HIS A 35 -26.44 -7.26 2.53
CA HIS A 35 -27.56 -6.47 2.02
C HIS A 35 -27.78 -6.80 0.54
N TYR A 36 -29.04 -7.04 0.17
CA TYR A 36 -29.45 -7.33 -1.20
C TYR A 36 -30.24 -6.12 -1.72
N ILE A 37 -29.66 -5.38 -2.68
CA ILE A 37 -30.30 -4.19 -3.25
C ILE A 37 -30.71 -4.51 -4.70
N TYR A 38 -32.02 -4.48 -4.96
CA TYR A 38 -32.63 -4.77 -6.26
C TYR A 38 -32.95 -3.45 -7.02
N ASN A 39 -32.82 -3.44 -8.35
CA ASN A 39 -33.22 -2.34 -9.26
C ASN A 39 -32.43 -1.00 -9.14
N ASN A 40 -31.13 -1.02 -8.87
CA ASN A 40 -30.25 0.17 -8.95
C ASN A 40 -30.71 1.42 -8.17
N SER A 41 -31.59 1.28 -7.17
CA SER A 41 -32.02 2.41 -6.32
C SER A 41 -31.06 2.57 -5.14
N TRP A 42 -29.79 2.80 -5.43
CA TRP A 42 -28.74 2.96 -4.44
C TRP A 42 -28.50 4.44 -4.13
N SER A 43 -28.37 4.79 -2.85
CA SER A 43 -27.84 6.07 -2.37
C SER A 43 -27.33 5.94 -0.93
N ASP A 44 -26.23 6.61 -0.60
CA ASP A 44 -25.64 6.60 0.75
C ASP A 44 -26.62 7.11 1.82
N GLU A 45 -27.55 8.00 1.45
CA GLU A 45 -28.63 8.47 2.33
C GLU A 45 -29.48 7.31 2.91
N LYS A 46 -29.65 6.22 2.16
CA LYS A 46 -30.38 5.04 2.63
C LYS A 46 -29.59 4.29 3.71
N CYS A 47 -28.27 4.17 3.57
CA CYS A 47 -27.42 3.52 4.56
C CYS A 47 -27.36 4.32 5.87
N LYS A 48 -27.26 5.66 5.80
CA LYS A 48 -27.23 6.56 6.98
C LYS A 48 -28.41 6.38 7.93
N SER A 49 -29.55 5.92 7.43
CA SER A 49 -30.74 5.68 8.25
C SER A 49 -30.58 4.50 9.25
N CYS A 50 -29.69 3.55 8.97
CA CYS A 50 -29.40 2.40 9.82
C CYS A 50 -27.95 2.36 10.34
N HIS A 51 -27.03 2.99 9.61
CA HIS A 51 -25.60 3.11 9.91
C HIS A 51 -25.29 4.56 10.29
N ILE A 52 -25.77 4.95 11.47
CA ILE A 52 -25.57 6.28 12.05
C ILE A 52 -24.07 6.46 12.35
N ASP A 53 -23.55 7.67 12.14
CA ASP A 53 -22.15 8.07 12.34
C ASP A 53 -21.12 7.43 11.38
N MET A 54 -21.43 6.31 10.73
CA MET A 54 -20.48 5.59 9.85
C MET A 54 -19.98 6.40 8.64
N TYR A 55 -20.81 7.33 8.13
CA TYR A 55 -20.38 8.24 7.07
C TYR A 55 -19.36 9.25 7.58
N ASP A 56 -19.59 9.81 8.78
CA ASP A 56 -18.68 10.78 9.38
C ASP A 56 -17.35 10.10 9.77
N ASP A 57 -17.42 8.87 10.28
CA ASP A 57 -16.27 7.99 10.51
C ASP A 57 -15.44 7.78 9.23
N LEU A 58 -16.10 7.37 8.15
CA LEU A 58 -15.45 7.07 6.86
C LEU A 58 -14.77 8.30 6.26
N VAL A 59 -15.46 9.44 6.18
CA VAL A 59 -14.89 10.67 5.60
C VAL A 59 -13.75 11.24 6.45
N ASN A 60 -13.70 10.84 7.73
CA ASN A 60 -12.61 11.18 8.65
C ASN A 60 -11.50 10.13 8.73
N SER A 61 -11.64 8.98 8.06
CA SER A 61 -10.62 7.95 8.01
C SER A 61 -9.38 8.40 7.23
N TYR A 62 -8.22 7.81 7.52
CA TYR A 62 -6.99 8.04 6.77
C TYR A 62 -7.15 7.74 5.26
N HIS A 63 -7.86 6.65 4.93
CA HIS A 63 -8.07 6.21 3.56
C HIS A 63 -8.91 7.19 2.73
N VAL A 64 -9.66 8.09 3.36
CA VAL A 64 -10.45 9.15 2.69
C VAL A 64 -9.85 10.55 2.90
N GLN A 65 -9.37 10.88 4.10
CA GLN A 65 -8.83 12.22 4.40
C GLN A 65 -7.53 12.54 3.66
N ARG A 66 -6.71 11.53 3.33
CA ARG A 66 -5.54 11.74 2.48
C ARG A 66 -5.93 12.21 1.07
N VAL A 67 -7.17 11.97 0.66
CA VAL A 67 -7.74 12.41 -0.62
C VAL A 67 -8.45 13.77 -0.51
N ASN A 68 -8.86 14.19 0.69
CA ASN A 68 -9.70 15.38 0.92
C ASN A 68 -9.02 16.55 1.62
N SER A 69 -7.84 16.37 2.22
CA SER A 69 -7.17 17.41 2.98
C SER A 69 -6.56 18.46 2.03
N ASN A 70 -7.24 19.60 1.97
CA ASN A 70 -6.72 20.86 1.47
C ASN A 70 -5.37 21.18 2.14
N GLY A 71 -4.23 20.76 1.57
CA GLY A 71 -2.95 21.30 2.03
C GLY A 71 -1.74 20.39 2.24
N ILE A 72 -1.71 19.10 1.88
CA ILE A 72 -0.40 18.41 1.81
C ILE A 72 0.33 18.96 0.58
N ASP A 73 1.21 19.93 0.78
CA ASP A 73 2.12 20.48 -0.25
C ASP A 73 2.49 19.38 -1.25
N GLY A 74 1.99 19.54 -2.47
CA GLY A 74 1.95 18.49 -3.49
C GLY A 74 3.33 18.14 -4.01
N GLN A 75 4.05 17.33 -3.24
CA GLN A 75 5.28 16.70 -3.65
C GLN A 75 4.95 15.71 -4.77
N TRP A 76 5.65 15.76 -5.88
CA TRP A 76 5.46 14.89 -7.04
C TRP A 76 5.96 13.46 -6.79
N ASP A 77 5.43 12.49 -7.55
CA ASP A 77 5.88 11.10 -7.50
C ASP A 77 6.79 10.79 -8.70
N PRO A 78 8.06 10.36 -8.48
CA PRO A 78 9.00 10.04 -9.54
C PRO A 78 8.62 8.84 -10.41
N LEU A 79 7.71 7.98 -9.95
CA LEU A 79 7.12 6.92 -10.77
C LEU A 79 6.20 7.47 -11.88
N PHE A 80 5.72 8.70 -11.73
CA PHE A 80 4.62 9.30 -12.52
C PHE A 80 4.90 10.73 -13.00
N ILE A 81 6.16 11.06 -13.34
CA ILE A 81 6.53 12.39 -13.88
C ILE A 81 5.73 12.76 -15.13
N ASN A 82 5.34 11.78 -15.94
CA ASN A 82 4.47 11.97 -17.11
C ASN A 82 3.11 12.62 -16.81
N LEU A 83 2.64 12.55 -15.56
CA LEU A 83 1.40 13.22 -15.14
C LEU A 83 1.58 14.73 -14.95
N ILE A 84 2.81 15.21 -14.74
CA ILE A 84 3.15 16.64 -14.57
C ILE A 84 2.86 17.46 -15.82
N GLU A 85 2.90 16.83 -16.98
CA GLU A 85 2.68 17.48 -18.25
C GLU A 85 1.21 17.68 -18.61
N LYS A 86 0.29 16.91 -18.00
CA LYS A 86 -1.12 16.83 -18.44
C LYS A 86 -2.03 17.85 -17.76
N GLU A 87 -1.58 18.53 -16.70
CA GLU A 87 -2.38 19.49 -15.94
C GLU A 87 -1.71 20.88 -15.93
N ASP A 88 -2.38 21.86 -16.54
CA ASP A 88 -1.97 23.27 -16.55
C ASP A 88 -1.67 23.73 -15.12
N THR A 89 -0.45 24.25 -14.93
CA THR A 89 0.28 24.30 -13.66
C THR A 89 -0.45 25.07 -12.56
N SER A 90 -1.05 24.36 -11.60
CA SER A 90 -1.09 24.71 -10.17
C SER A 90 -2.04 23.76 -9.41
N ASN A 91 -1.71 22.48 -9.24
CA ASN A 91 -2.10 21.68 -8.07
C ASN A 91 -1.55 20.25 -8.16
N ARG A 92 -0.60 19.98 -7.26
CA ARG A 92 -0.42 18.73 -6.51
C ARG A 92 -0.48 17.43 -7.30
N ILE A 93 0.55 17.18 -8.08
CA ILE A 93 0.83 15.79 -8.45
C ILE A 93 1.48 15.15 -7.25
N ARG A 94 0.82 14.12 -6.77
CA ARG A 94 1.40 12.86 -6.25
C ARG A 94 0.41 11.75 -6.55
N GLU A 95 -0.90 12.05 -6.49
CA GLU A 95 -1.94 11.03 -6.36
C GLU A 95 -3.35 11.52 -6.80
N CYS A 96 -3.47 12.56 -7.66
CA CYS A 96 -4.69 13.38 -7.83
C CYS A 96 -6.01 12.62 -8.10
N GLY A 97 -5.95 11.36 -8.56
CA GLY A 97 -7.10 10.53 -8.91
C GLY A 97 -7.23 9.23 -8.11
N LEU A 98 -6.50 9.00 -7.02
CA LEU A 98 -6.68 7.75 -6.27
C LEU A 98 -8.12 7.62 -5.71
N CYS A 99 -8.80 8.74 -5.36
CA CYS A 99 -10.25 8.76 -5.08
C CYS A 99 -11.02 10.05 -5.52
N HIS A 100 -10.54 10.86 -6.49
CA HIS A 100 -11.40 11.87 -7.18
C HIS A 100 -11.75 11.36 -8.58
N SER A 101 -12.98 10.89 -8.84
CA SER A 101 -13.35 10.44 -10.19
C SER A 101 -13.53 11.60 -11.17
N SER A 102 -13.69 12.83 -10.71
CA SER A 102 -13.79 13.99 -11.59
C SER A 102 -12.85 15.04 -11.07
N GLY A 103 -11.67 15.17 -11.70
CA GLY A 103 -10.79 16.32 -11.49
C GLY A 103 -11.60 17.60 -11.36
N ILE A 104 -11.18 18.49 -10.46
CA ILE A 104 -11.93 19.66 -9.99
C ILE A 104 -12.77 20.27 -11.13
N PRO A 105 -14.10 20.05 -11.15
CA PRO A 105 -14.94 20.80 -12.06
C PRO A 105 -14.96 22.24 -11.57
N ILE A 106 -14.92 23.17 -12.51
CA ILE A 106 -14.93 24.61 -12.27
C ILE A 106 -16.32 25.06 -11.78
N HIS A 107 -16.88 24.49 -10.71
CA HIS A 107 -18.13 24.96 -10.11
C HIS A 107 -18.22 24.56 -8.63
N ASN A 108 -17.96 25.53 -7.75
CA ASN A 108 -18.18 25.53 -6.29
C ASN A 108 -19.15 24.45 -5.77
N PRO A 109 -18.64 23.47 -5.01
CA PRO A 109 -19.38 22.90 -3.89
C PRO A 109 -18.55 22.99 -2.60
N THR A 110 -19.25 23.10 -1.47
CA THR A 110 -18.63 23.08 -0.14
C THR A 110 -18.06 21.68 0.18
N ILE A 111 -17.12 21.60 1.13
CA ILE A 111 -16.43 20.39 1.61
C ILE A 111 -17.40 19.21 1.87
N ALA A 112 -18.62 19.49 2.37
CA ALA A 112 -19.65 18.48 2.63
C ALA A 112 -20.22 17.79 1.38
N ALA A 113 -20.14 18.41 0.19
CA ALA A 113 -20.64 17.86 -1.07
C ALA A 113 -19.58 17.06 -1.85
N VAL A 114 -18.29 17.26 -1.55
CA VAL A 114 -17.17 16.48 -2.11
C VAL A 114 -16.98 15.16 -1.35
N ALA A 115 -17.19 15.18 -0.03
CA ALA A 115 -17.23 13.97 0.80
C ALA A 115 -18.36 12.99 0.40
N ALA A 116 -19.36 13.46 -0.34
CA ALA A 116 -20.53 12.68 -0.76
C ALA A 116 -20.30 11.75 -1.97
N GLN A 117 -19.04 11.50 -2.36
CA GLN A 117 -18.69 10.67 -3.54
C GLN A 117 -17.93 9.38 -3.21
N PHE A 118 -17.56 9.12 -1.95
CA PHE A 118 -16.99 7.82 -1.57
C PHE A 118 -18.12 6.83 -1.25
N GLU A 119 -18.43 5.97 -2.20
CA GLU A 119 -19.54 5.03 -2.09
C GLU A 119 -19.23 3.90 -1.10
N CYS A 120 -20.13 3.61 -0.15
CA CYS A 120 -19.96 2.47 0.76
C CYS A 120 -19.76 1.14 0.00
N SER A 121 -20.32 1.03 -1.20
CA SER A 121 -20.20 -0.10 -2.12
C SER A 121 -18.75 -0.38 -2.55
N HIS A 122 -17.85 0.60 -2.46
CA HIS A 122 -16.47 0.43 -2.89
C HIS A 122 -15.74 -0.63 -2.05
N CYS A 123 -15.88 -0.52 -0.72
CA CYS A 123 -15.31 -1.45 0.26
C CYS A 123 -16.25 -2.62 0.59
N HIS A 124 -17.57 -2.40 0.49
CA HIS A 124 -18.56 -3.39 0.91
C HIS A 124 -19.18 -4.18 -0.24
N SER A 125 -18.90 -3.93 -1.52
CA SER A 125 -19.42 -4.79 -2.59
C SER A 125 -18.71 -6.15 -2.61
N LYS A 126 -19.51 -7.21 -2.76
CA LYS A 126 -19.07 -8.59 -3.03
C LYS A 126 -18.67 -8.80 -4.49
N ASP A 127 -18.78 -7.80 -5.37
CA ASP A 127 -18.47 -8.01 -6.79
C ASP A 127 -16.98 -8.32 -6.95
N ASP A 128 -16.69 -9.59 -7.26
CA ASP A 128 -15.37 -10.14 -7.56
C ASP A 128 -14.85 -9.68 -8.95
N VAL A 129 -15.45 -8.64 -9.53
CA VAL A 129 -15.03 -8.12 -10.85
C VAL A 129 -13.70 -7.40 -10.68
N ILE A 130 -12.64 -8.11 -11.03
CA ILE A 130 -11.29 -7.57 -11.17
C ILE A 130 -11.30 -6.63 -12.37
N PHE A 131 -10.95 -5.36 -12.17
CA PHE A 131 -10.75 -4.42 -13.27
C PHE A 131 -9.29 -4.52 -13.71
N GLU A 132 -9.04 -5.04 -14.91
CA GLU A 132 -7.72 -4.92 -15.55
C GLU A 132 -7.56 -3.47 -16.04
N ILE A 133 -6.54 -2.76 -15.53
CA ILE A 133 -6.21 -1.39 -15.93
C ILE A 133 -4.95 -1.43 -16.79
N HIS A 134 -5.11 -1.07 -18.06
CA HIS A 134 -4.01 -0.81 -18.98
C HIS A 134 -3.69 0.68 -18.97
N ASP A 135 -2.42 1.05 -18.79
CA ASP A 135 -1.96 2.38 -19.19
C ASP A 135 -2.04 2.48 -20.74
N VAL A 136 -2.18 3.69 -21.26
CA VAL A 136 -2.17 4.00 -22.71
C VAL A 136 -0.86 3.59 -23.41
N GLU A 137 0.15 3.16 -22.66
CA GLU A 137 1.47 2.69 -23.12
C GLU A 137 1.79 1.21 -22.76
N GLU A 138 0.79 0.33 -22.57
CA GLU A 138 0.96 -1.14 -22.45
C GLU A 138 1.78 -1.67 -21.25
N ILE A 139 2.00 -0.89 -20.19
CA ILE A 139 2.57 -1.42 -18.94
C ILE A 139 1.48 -2.13 -18.12
N VAL A 140 1.63 -3.45 -17.95
CA VAL A 140 0.88 -4.26 -16.97
C VAL A 140 1.51 -4.04 -15.61
N GLY A 141 0.99 -3.05 -14.89
CA GLY A 141 1.34 -2.70 -13.52
C GLY A 141 0.30 -1.70 -13.09
N GLY A 142 -0.63 -2.13 -12.23
CA GLY A 142 -1.87 -1.43 -11.90
C GLY A 142 -1.74 0.08 -12.00
N SER A 143 -2.27 0.63 -13.08
CA SER A 143 -2.09 2.02 -13.38
C SER A 143 -2.96 2.85 -12.41
N ILE A 144 -2.34 3.86 -11.79
CA ILE A 144 -3.04 5.04 -11.25
C ILE A 144 -3.42 5.98 -12.42
N THR A 145 -3.22 5.54 -13.67
CA THR A 145 -3.34 6.34 -14.88
C THR A 145 -4.52 5.86 -15.73
N THR A 146 -5.64 6.56 -15.57
CA THR A 146 -6.55 6.90 -16.67
C THR A 146 -7.64 5.93 -17.13
N ASN A 147 -8.23 5.12 -16.25
CA ASN A 147 -9.60 4.64 -16.52
C ASN A 147 -10.62 5.25 -15.58
N CYS A 148 -11.06 6.47 -15.93
CA CYS A 148 -12.25 7.10 -15.36
C CYS A 148 -13.46 6.14 -15.31
N GLN A 149 -13.53 5.13 -16.19
CA GLN A 149 -14.61 4.13 -16.25
C GLN A 149 -14.75 3.25 -15.00
N THR A 150 -13.69 3.02 -14.20
CA THR A 150 -13.81 2.22 -12.97
C THR A 150 -14.67 2.92 -11.91
N CYS A 151 -14.68 4.26 -11.91
CA CYS A 151 -15.49 5.08 -11.00
C CYS A 151 -16.67 5.79 -11.70
N HIS A 152 -16.62 5.97 -13.02
CA HIS A 152 -17.72 6.42 -13.89
C HIS A 152 -18.31 5.24 -14.65
N LEU A 153 -18.59 4.15 -13.93
CA LEU A 153 -19.47 3.12 -14.45
C LEU A 153 -20.82 3.81 -14.70
N GLY A 154 -21.10 4.14 -15.96
CA GLY A 154 -22.40 4.61 -16.38
C GLY A 154 -23.42 3.53 -16.03
N LYS A 155 -24.00 3.63 -14.83
CA LYS A 155 -24.72 2.56 -14.13
C LYS A 155 -23.86 1.29 -14.02
N ILE A 156 -23.47 0.92 -12.80
CA ILE A 156 -23.24 -0.48 -12.48
C ILE A 156 -24.48 -1.25 -13.01
N SER A 157 -24.30 -2.00 -14.09
CA SER A 157 -25.38 -2.76 -14.74
C SER A 157 -25.49 -4.17 -14.14
N SER A 158 -25.06 -4.36 -12.90
CA SER A 158 -25.51 -5.51 -12.14
C SER A 158 -26.91 -5.19 -11.64
N ASP A 159 -27.92 -5.91 -12.11
CA ASP A 159 -29.31 -5.76 -11.65
C ASP A 159 -29.47 -5.95 -10.12
N ASN A 160 -28.42 -6.46 -9.44
CA ASN A 160 -28.33 -6.70 -8.01
C ASN A 160 -26.95 -6.31 -7.47
N LEU A 161 -26.90 -5.46 -6.44
CA LEU A 161 -25.69 -5.18 -5.66
C LEU A 161 -25.73 -5.99 -4.36
N TYR A 162 -24.65 -6.71 -4.08
CA TYR A 162 -24.48 -7.51 -2.87
C TYR A 162 -23.47 -6.83 -1.96
N LEU A 163 -23.93 -6.25 -0.84
CA LEU A 163 -23.03 -5.65 0.13
C LEU A 163 -22.70 -6.65 1.24
N THR A 164 -21.42 -6.79 1.57
CA THR A 164 -20.85 -7.70 2.59
C THR A 164 -19.80 -6.97 3.44
N HIS A 165 -19.30 -7.65 4.47
CA HIS A 165 -18.07 -7.22 5.16
C HIS A 165 -16.91 -7.16 4.18
N ILE A 166 -15.98 -6.22 4.40
CA ILE A 166 -14.81 -6.04 3.56
C ILE A 166 -14.04 -7.36 3.43
N SER A 167 -13.66 -7.70 2.21
CA SER A 167 -12.90 -8.91 1.91
C SER A 167 -11.45 -8.58 1.54
N ASP A 168 -10.56 -9.54 1.74
CA ASP A 168 -9.15 -9.39 1.35
C ASP A 168 -9.01 -9.14 -0.15
N THR A 169 -9.85 -9.79 -0.97
CA THR A 169 -9.93 -9.57 -2.41
C THR A 169 -10.30 -8.12 -2.75
N THR A 170 -11.23 -7.51 -2.00
CA THR A 170 -11.60 -6.10 -2.19
C THR A 170 -10.40 -5.19 -1.93
N CYS A 171 -9.68 -5.41 -0.82
CA CYS A 171 -8.47 -4.63 -0.48
C CYS A 171 -7.39 -4.79 -1.57
N ALA A 172 -7.06 -6.05 -1.88
CA ALA A 172 -6.00 -6.42 -2.81
C ALA A 172 -6.27 -5.91 -4.23
N ASN A 173 -7.43 -6.20 -4.80
CA ASN A 173 -7.66 -6.01 -6.23
C ASN A 173 -8.22 -4.63 -6.60
N LYS A 174 -8.87 -3.91 -5.67
CA LYS A 174 -9.39 -2.57 -5.98
C LYS A 174 -8.42 -1.44 -5.68
N CYS A 175 -7.61 -1.58 -4.63
CA CYS A 175 -6.79 -0.48 -4.12
C CYS A 175 -5.29 -0.81 -4.08
N HIS A 176 -4.95 -2.02 -3.65
CA HIS A 176 -3.55 -2.40 -3.37
C HIS A 176 -2.86 -3.15 -4.50
N GLN A 177 -3.51 -3.31 -5.65
CA GLN A 177 -2.92 -3.99 -6.81
C GLN A 177 -1.68 -3.22 -7.35
N THR A 178 -1.66 -1.90 -7.17
CA THR A 178 -0.57 -1.02 -7.60
C THR A 178 0.74 -1.28 -6.85
N ASP A 179 0.65 -1.83 -5.64
CA ASP A 179 1.81 -2.21 -4.82
C ASP A 179 2.58 -3.40 -5.42
N VAL A 180 1.98 -4.16 -6.36
CA VAL A 180 2.67 -5.26 -7.06
C VAL A 180 3.88 -4.72 -7.83
N ALA A 181 3.72 -3.61 -8.55
CA ALA A 181 4.78 -2.99 -9.34
C ALA A 181 5.93 -2.44 -8.48
N THR A 182 5.63 -1.94 -7.27
CA THR A 182 6.63 -1.33 -6.39
C THR A 182 7.20 -2.29 -5.36
N ARG A 183 6.53 -3.40 -5.03
CA ARG A 183 6.88 -4.29 -3.91
C ARG A 183 6.93 -5.77 -4.24
N GLY A 184 6.49 -6.22 -5.43
CA GLY A 184 6.48 -7.64 -5.79
C GLY A 184 5.59 -8.49 -4.89
N VAL A 185 4.45 -7.97 -4.45
CA VAL A 185 3.53 -8.65 -3.53
C VAL A 185 2.54 -9.54 -4.28
N MET A 186 2.08 -10.63 -3.65
CA MET A 186 1.24 -11.64 -4.32
C MET A 186 -0.23 -11.62 -3.90
N TRP A 187 -0.70 -10.64 -3.14
CA TRP A 187 -2.08 -10.60 -2.65
C TRP A 187 -3.15 -10.49 -3.74
N SER A 188 -2.77 -10.04 -4.93
CA SER A 188 -3.66 -10.01 -6.10
C SER A 188 -3.73 -11.36 -6.84
N SER A 189 -2.99 -12.37 -6.37
CA SER A 189 -3.02 -13.73 -6.90
C SER A 189 -4.04 -14.59 -6.17
N ASP A 190 -4.78 -15.41 -6.91
CA ASP A 190 -5.63 -16.47 -6.35
C ASP A 190 -4.84 -17.48 -5.49
N ASN A 191 -3.51 -17.56 -5.71
CA ASN A 191 -2.60 -18.43 -4.96
C ASN A 191 -1.76 -17.67 -3.92
N TYR A 192 -2.22 -16.50 -3.45
CA TYR A 192 -1.50 -15.70 -2.45
C TYR A 192 -1.12 -16.50 -1.19
N SER A 193 -2.01 -17.39 -0.75
CA SER A 193 -1.81 -18.28 0.41
C SER A 193 -0.59 -19.20 0.30
N ALA A 194 0.01 -19.36 -0.89
CA ALA A 194 1.24 -20.12 -1.06
C ALA A 194 2.51 -19.25 -0.92
N TYR A 195 2.37 -17.93 -0.99
CA TYR A 195 3.45 -16.95 -0.82
C TYR A 195 3.50 -16.37 0.59
N ASP A 196 2.35 -16.23 1.26
CA ASP A 196 2.26 -15.66 2.60
C ASP A 196 1.58 -16.61 3.59
N VAL A 197 2.28 -16.92 4.69
CA VAL A 197 1.79 -17.82 5.74
C VAL A 197 0.58 -17.30 6.49
N HIS A 198 0.42 -15.98 6.60
CA HIS A 198 -0.74 -15.40 7.25
C HIS A 198 -1.97 -15.58 6.37
N SER A 199 -1.82 -15.38 5.05
CA SER A 199 -2.89 -15.71 4.11
C SER A 199 -3.20 -17.22 4.12
N ASN A 200 -2.18 -18.08 4.19
CA ASN A 200 -2.38 -19.53 4.34
C ASN A 200 -3.19 -19.91 5.58
N ALA A 201 -2.94 -19.22 6.69
CA ALA A 201 -3.65 -19.38 7.95
C ALA A 201 -5.01 -18.66 7.99
N ASN A 202 -5.50 -18.14 6.86
CA ASN A 202 -6.74 -17.36 6.74
C ASN A 202 -6.78 -16.12 7.67
N VAL A 203 -5.62 -15.49 7.89
CA VAL A 203 -5.54 -14.18 8.54
C VAL A 203 -5.92 -13.11 7.52
N SER A 204 -7.03 -12.41 7.76
CA SER A 204 -7.51 -11.35 6.88
C SER A 204 -6.75 -10.03 7.07
N CYS A 205 -6.77 -9.16 6.07
CA CYS A 205 -6.05 -7.88 6.08
C CYS A 205 -6.36 -7.06 7.34
N ILE A 206 -7.64 -6.97 7.71
CA ILE A 206 -8.13 -6.16 8.84
C ILE A 206 -7.77 -6.73 10.22
N GLN A 207 -7.27 -7.97 10.30
CA GLN A 207 -6.78 -8.53 11.56
C GLN A 207 -5.44 -7.92 11.97
N CYS A 208 -4.62 -7.54 10.99
CA CYS A 208 -3.39 -6.76 11.18
C CYS A 208 -3.66 -5.26 11.06
N HIS A 209 -4.36 -4.86 9.99
CA HIS A 209 -4.86 -3.50 9.76
C HIS A 209 -6.12 -3.23 10.60
N VAL A 210 -5.93 -3.18 11.93
CA VAL A 210 -7.01 -3.00 12.90
C VAL A 210 -7.92 -1.86 12.46
N THR A 211 -9.19 -2.16 12.32
CA THR A 211 -10.19 -1.20 11.83
C THR A 211 -11.16 -0.88 12.96
N SER A 212 -11.32 0.41 13.26
CA SER A 212 -12.34 0.92 14.16
C SER A 212 -12.81 2.28 13.65
N ASP A 213 -14.11 2.53 13.76
CA ASP A 213 -14.73 3.77 13.26
C ASP A 213 -14.35 4.05 11.79
N HIS A 214 -14.48 3.01 10.95
CA HIS A 214 -14.08 2.98 9.52
C HIS A 214 -12.65 3.43 9.21
N ASN A 215 -11.81 3.56 10.24
CA ASN A 215 -10.42 3.92 10.10
C ASN A 215 -9.58 2.64 10.11
N ILE A 216 -9.16 2.23 8.92
CA ILE A 216 -8.27 1.08 8.73
C ILE A 216 -6.86 1.53 9.10
N ALA A 217 -6.29 0.95 10.16
CA ALA A 217 -4.98 1.34 10.65
C ALA A 217 -3.88 1.10 9.59
N ARG A 218 -2.98 2.07 9.47
CA ARG A 218 -1.87 1.99 8.51
C ARG A 218 -0.64 1.33 9.12
N GLY A 219 0.18 0.75 8.25
CA GLY A 219 1.55 0.36 8.58
C GLY A 219 2.50 1.55 8.61
N ASN A 220 3.71 1.32 9.11
CA ASN A 220 4.80 2.29 9.06
C ASN A 220 5.67 2.02 7.82
N ILE A 221 5.37 2.70 6.71
CA ILE A 221 6.04 2.53 5.42
C ILE A 221 6.82 3.78 5.01
N ILE A 222 7.99 3.56 4.41
CA ILE A 222 9.00 4.58 4.08
C ILE A 222 8.54 5.57 3.00
N ASP A 223 7.62 5.19 2.12
CA ASP A 223 7.15 5.99 1.00
C ASP A 223 5.86 6.77 1.30
N ARG A 224 5.33 6.63 2.53
CA ARG A 224 4.12 7.33 2.99
C ARG A 224 4.25 7.79 4.46
N SER A 225 5.27 8.62 4.73
CA SER A 225 5.54 9.24 6.03
C SER A 225 4.46 10.18 6.55
N ASP A 226 3.63 10.72 5.66
CA ASP A 226 2.88 11.94 5.96
C ASP A 226 1.55 11.63 6.68
N SER A 227 1.27 12.44 7.71
CA SER A 227 0.05 12.50 8.53
C SER A 227 -0.08 11.53 9.71
N PRO A 228 0.83 11.54 10.71
CA PRO A 228 0.57 10.95 12.03
C PRO A 228 -0.69 11.52 12.74
N GLU A 229 -1.28 12.61 12.24
CA GLU A 229 -2.40 13.33 12.88
C GLU A 229 -3.80 12.72 12.64
N ILE A 230 -3.96 11.74 11.74
CA ILE A 230 -5.29 11.27 11.30
C ILE A 230 -5.80 10.04 12.07
N SER A 231 -4.96 9.37 12.86
CA SER A 231 -5.42 8.24 13.70
C SER A 231 -4.46 7.89 14.84
N ASP A 232 -5.02 7.69 16.04
CA ASP A 232 -4.32 7.08 17.18
C ASP A 232 -4.18 5.55 17.03
N GLN A 233 -4.74 4.96 15.96
CA GLN A 233 -4.73 3.52 15.73
C GLN A 233 -3.56 3.11 14.84
N THR A 234 -2.81 2.12 15.32
CA THR A 234 -1.67 1.55 14.62
C THR A 234 -1.98 0.13 14.19
N MET A 235 -1.45 -0.26 13.03
CA MET A 235 -1.49 -1.66 12.58
C MET A 235 -0.77 -2.53 13.63
N LYS A 236 -1.27 -3.75 13.84
CA LYS A 236 -0.57 -4.72 14.70
C LYS A 236 0.83 -5.00 14.18
N GLN A 237 1.76 -5.12 15.10
CA GLN A 237 3.12 -5.60 14.85
C GLN A 237 3.17 -7.12 14.94
N CYS A 238 4.23 -7.73 14.42
CA CYS A 238 4.47 -9.17 14.54
C CYS A 238 4.36 -9.64 16.00
N ILE A 239 4.91 -8.87 16.94
CA ILE A 239 4.94 -9.25 18.36
C ILE A 239 3.55 -9.27 19.01
N ASP A 240 2.56 -8.56 18.46
CA ASP A 240 1.21 -8.52 19.03
C ASP A 240 0.49 -9.88 18.92
N CYS A 241 1.00 -10.77 18.07
CA CYS A 241 0.55 -12.16 17.93
C CYS A 241 1.65 -13.17 18.27
N HIS A 242 2.92 -12.79 18.16
CA HIS A 242 4.10 -13.65 18.36
C HIS A 242 4.88 -13.34 19.65
N SER A 243 4.29 -12.67 20.64
CA SER A 243 4.96 -12.20 21.87
C SER A 243 5.71 -13.28 22.66
N ASP A 244 5.20 -14.51 22.61
CA ASP A 244 5.73 -15.63 23.39
C ASP A 244 6.75 -16.48 22.60
N VAL A 245 7.05 -16.12 21.35
CA VAL A 245 7.97 -16.88 20.49
C VAL A 245 9.41 -16.53 20.86
N THR A 246 10.23 -17.55 21.13
CA THR A 246 11.68 -17.44 21.21
C THR A 246 12.29 -18.19 20.03
N HIS A 247 13.31 -17.59 19.41
CA HIS A 247 14.10 -18.15 18.33
C HIS A 247 15.48 -18.63 18.84
N GLY A 248 15.65 -18.66 20.17
CA GLY A 248 16.91 -18.90 20.84
C GLY A 248 17.73 -17.63 21.04
N MET A 249 18.70 -17.69 21.96
CA MET A 249 19.42 -16.51 22.49
C MET A 249 20.05 -15.63 21.40
N ILE A 250 20.60 -16.23 20.35
CA ILE A 250 21.31 -15.48 19.30
C ILE A 250 20.32 -14.76 18.40
N VAL A 251 19.28 -15.44 17.92
CA VAL A 251 18.29 -14.84 17.02
C VAL A 251 17.45 -13.80 17.77
N ASP A 252 17.07 -14.08 19.02
CA ASP A 252 16.35 -13.11 19.84
C ASP A 252 17.17 -11.82 20.08
N ALA A 253 18.51 -11.93 20.16
CA ALA A 253 19.38 -10.75 20.24
C ALA A 253 19.42 -9.95 18.93
N HIS A 254 19.22 -10.59 17.77
CA HIS A 254 19.14 -9.87 16.49
C HIS A 254 17.88 -9.00 16.41
N LEU A 255 16.80 -9.37 17.10
CA LEU A 255 15.53 -8.62 17.06
C LEU A 255 15.64 -7.19 17.61
N GLU A 256 16.74 -6.83 18.29
CA GLU A 256 17.04 -5.44 18.65
C GLU A 256 17.36 -4.57 17.42
N LYS A 257 17.91 -5.17 16.36
CA LYS A 257 18.43 -4.46 15.19
C LYS A 257 17.98 -5.01 13.85
N VAL A 258 17.31 -6.15 13.79
CA VAL A 258 16.85 -6.81 12.56
C VAL A 258 15.35 -7.06 12.69
N SER A 259 14.57 -6.57 11.73
CA SER A 259 13.12 -6.76 11.72
C SER A 259 12.74 -8.19 11.34
N CYS A 260 11.55 -8.64 11.75
CA CYS A 260 11.07 -9.98 11.43
C CYS A 260 11.03 -10.21 9.91
N GLU A 261 10.60 -9.21 9.16
CA GLU A 261 10.48 -9.22 7.70
C GLU A 261 11.84 -9.40 7.01
N ALA A 262 12.92 -8.87 7.59
CA ALA A 262 14.27 -9.04 7.03
C ALA A 262 14.69 -10.52 6.97
N CYS A 263 14.26 -11.34 7.94
CA CYS A 263 14.52 -12.78 7.95
C CYS A 263 13.43 -13.58 7.22
N HIS A 264 12.17 -13.17 7.35
CA HIS A 264 11.02 -13.93 6.87
C HIS A 264 10.54 -13.57 5.45
N ILE A 265 11.19 -12.61 4.77
CA ILE A 265 10.95 -12.31 3.36
C ILE A 265 12.27 -12.49 2.58
N PRO A 266 12.68 -13.74 2.32
CA PRO A 266 13.98 -14.03 1.74
C PRO A 266 14.08 -13.67 0.25
N ALA A 267 12.95 -13.65 -0.46
CA ALA A 267 12.86 -13.38 -1.88
C ALA A 267 11.48 -12.82 -2.24
N LEU A 268 11.42 -12.10 -3.34
CA LEU A 268 10.22 -11.55 -3.95
C LEU A 268 10.06 -12.13 -5.36
N PRO A 269 8.81 -12.39 -5.79
CA PRO A 269 8.53 -12.85 -7.13
C PRO A 269 8.87 -11.79 -8.17
N GLY A 270 9.47 -12.22 -9.27
CA GLY A 270 9.63 -11.41 -10.48
C GLY A 270 8.81 -11.96 -11.65
N GLY A 271 8.95 -11.30 -12.80
CA GLY A 271 8.21 -11.59 -14.00
C GLY A 271 6.77 -11.08 -13.94
N GLU A 272 5.97 -11.54 -14.90
CA GLU A 272 4.54 -11.22 -14.97
C GLU A 272 3.78 -11.96 -13.87
N ILE A 273 3.30 -11.22 -12.87
CA ILE A 273 2.52 -11.73 -11.74
C ILE A 273 1.14 -11.06 -11.69
N PRO A 274 0.13 -11.68 -11.04
CA PRO A 274 -1.19 -11.08 -10.92
C PRO A 274 -1.13 -9.68 -10.29
N GLY A 275 -1.60 -8.69 -11.05
CA GLY A 275 -1.61 -7.27 -10.65
C GLY A 275 -0.49 -6.40 -11.21
N GLY A 276 0.53 -7.00 -11.83
CA GLY A 276 1.58 -6.22 -12.49
C GLY A 276 2.91 -6.93 -12.63
N VAL A 277 3.87 -6.22 -13.21
CA VAL A 277 5.28 -6.62 -13.25
C VAL A 277 6.07 -5.74 -12.28
N PRO A 278 6.87 -6.30 -11.35
CA PRO A 278 7.73 -5.52 -10.46
C PRO A 278 8.76 -4.71 -11.24
N ILE A 279 8.84 -3.42 -10.95
CA ILE A 279 9.73 -2.47 -11.64
C ILE A 279 11.15 -2.62 -11.09
N ASP A 280 12.13 -2.53 -11.98
CA ASP A 280 13.56 -2.45 -11.64
C ASP A 280 14.05 -1.00 -11.76
N THR A 281 13.90 -0.39 -12.94
CA THR A 281 14.34 0.99 -13.17
C THR A 281 13.30 1.81 -13.94
N ILE A 282 13.28 3.12 -13.71
CA ILE A 282 12.57 4.08 -14.57
C ILE A 282 13.54 5.19 -14.99
N ASN A 283 13.68 5.41 -16.29
CA ASN A 283 14.53 6.46 -16.84
C ASN A 283 13.68 7.47 -17.63
N TRP A 284 13.70 8.72 -17.17
CA TRP A 284 13.03 9.87 -17.78
C TRP A 284 13.98 10.80 -18.53
N ALA A 285 15.27 10.46 -18.65
CA ALA A 285 16.32 11.36 -19.13
C ALA A 285 16.05 11.92 -20.54
N ASN A 286 15.36 11.17 -21.39
CA ASN A 286 15.07 11.57 -22.78
C ASN A 286 13.61 12.04 -22.95
N GLY A 287 12.90 12.32 -21.86
CA GLY A 287 11.53 12.84 -21.89
C GLY A 287 10.48 11.79 -22.26
N PHE A 288 10.82 10.50 -22.23
CA PHE A 288 9.89 9.38 -22.32
C PHE A 288 10.07 8.47 -21.11
N LYS A 289 9.06 7.68 -20.77
CA LYS A 289 9.16 6.68 -19.71
C LYS A 289 9.87 5.44 -20.27
N ASP A 290 11.12 5.22 -19.89
CA ASP A 290 11.81 3.96 -20.17
C ASP A 290 11.85 3.11 -18.89
N THR A 291 11.14 1.99 -18.87
CA THR A 291 10.97 1.15 -17.68
C THR A 291 11.58 -0.22 -17.92
N THR A 292 12.39 -0.69 -16.98
CA THR A 292 12.84 -2.08 -16.92
C THR A 292 12.20 -2.77 -15.74
N PHE A 293 12.11 -4.10 -15.81
CA PHE A 293 11.38 -4.92 -14.85
C PHE A 293 12.25 -6.01 -14.25
N LYS A 294 11.88 -6.48 -13.06
CA LYS A 294 12.49 -7.66 -12.45
C LYS A 294 11.93 -8.90 -13.15
N GLU A 295 12.62 -9.43 -14.14
CA GLU A 295 12.18 -10.57 -14.95
C GLU A 295 12.19 -11.93 -14.20
N GLU A 296 12.97 -12.02 -13.13
CA GLU A 296 13.13 -13.23 -12.30
C GLU A 296 12.93 -12.90 -10.83
N ASP A 297 12.64 -13.93 -10.02
CA ASP A 297 12.57 -13.82 -8.56
C ASP A 297 13.85 -13.18 -8.01
N PHE A 298 13.69 -12.18 -7.15
CA PHE A 298 14.78 -11.34 -6.72
C PHE A 298 14.87 -11.26 -5.19
N GLN A 299 16.06 -10.92 -4.71
CA GLN A 299 16.30 -10.70 -3.28
C GLN A 299 15.93 -9.25 -2.93
N PRO A 300 15.09 -9.03 -1.90
CA PRO A 300 14.89 -7.68 -1.39
C PRO A 300 16.18 -7.15 -0.75
N VAL A 301 16.31 -5.84 -0.77
CA VAL A 301 17.41 -5.08 -0.17
C VAL A 301 17.15 -4.91 1.31
N LEU A 302 18.18 -5.13 2.13
CA LEU A 302 18.15 -4.83 3.55
C LEU A 302 18.75 -3.44 3.78
N ALA A 303 18.01 -2.57 4.47
CA ALA A 303 18.46 -1.22 4.80
C ALA A 303 17.91 -0.74 6.15
N TRP A 304 18.55 0.25 6.75
CA TRP A 304 18.13 0.81 8.03
C TRP A 304 16.88 1.68 7.87
N PHE A 305 15.94 1.55 8.80
CA PHE A 305 14.76 2.40 8.86
C PHE A 305 14.28 2.55 10.30
N ASP A 306 14.15 3.80 10.74
CA ASP A 306 13.71 4.18 12.09
C ASP A 306 12.20 4.41 12.20
N GLY A 307 11.48 4.34 11.08
CA GLY A 307 10.04 4.59 11.03
C GLY A 307 9.66 6.01 10.62
N THR A 308 10.62 6.83 10.22
CA THR A 308 10.41 8.18 9.70
C THR A 308 11.17 8.37 8.39
N VAL A 309 10.69 9.27 7.53
CA VAL A 309 11.48 9.74 6.39
C VAL A 309 11.32 11.25 6.26
N GLU A 310 12.44 11.91 5.96
CA GLU A 310 12.46 13.31 5.55
C GLU A 310 12.81 13.39 4.07
N GLY A 311 11.92 13.95 3.26
CA GLY A 311 12.16 14.12 1.83
C GLY A 311 11.84 12.89 0.99
N ILE A 312 12.67 12.62 -0.01
CA ILE A 312 12.52 11.47 -0.93
C ILE A 312 12.71 10.15 -0.15
N PRO A 313 11.93 9.08 -0.42
CA PRO A 313 12.08 7.78 0.23
C PRO A 313 13.53 7.26 0.24
N SER A 314 14.12 7.21 1.44
CA SER A 314 15.54 6.88 1.64
C SER A 314 15.75 6.15 2.97
N PRO A 315 16.72 5.23 3.05
CA PRO A 315 17.04 4.56 4.30
C PRO A 315 17.57 5.54 5.35
N SER A 316 17.35 5.22 6.62
CA SER A 316 17.94 5.91 7.78
C SER A 316 19.42 5.50 7.96
N ASP A 317 20.11 6.13 8.90
CA ASP A 317 21.44 5.69 9.31
C ASP A 317 21.37 4.56 10.36
N ARG A 318 22.40 3.70 10.41
CA ARG A 318 22.50 2.61 11.41
C ARG A 318 22.36 3.10 12.85
N ASP A 319 22.99 4.26 13.09
CA ASP A 319 23.17 4.82 14.42
C ASP A 319 21.97 5.69 14.84
N ASP A 320 20.96 5.83 13.98
CA ASP A 320 19.74 6.56 14.30
C ASP A 320 18.92 5.83 15.39
N PRO A 321 18.33 6.58 16.35
CA PRO A 321 17.51 5.99 17.40
C PRO A 321 16.31 5.24 16.83
N GLY A 322 16.20 3.95 17.14
CA GLY A 322 15.09 3.12 16.67
C GLY A 322 15.29 2.54 15.26
N ALA A 323 16.42 2.84 14.59
CA ALA A 323 16.74 2.23 13.31
C ALA A 323 16.91 0.71 13.45
N MET A 324 16.13 -0.01 12.65
CA MET A 324 16.19 -1.45 12.47
C MET A 324 16.48 -1.78 11.01
N LEU A 325 17.18 -2.88 10.77
CA LEU A 325 17.38 -3.44 9.45
C LEU A 325 16.06 -4.01 8.96
N LYS A 326 15.49 -3.39 7.93
CA LYS A 326 14.23 -3.78 7.29
C LYS A 326 14.44 -4.17 5.85
N THR A 327 13.40 -4.73 5.25
CA THR A 327 13.40 -5.26 3.89
C THR A 327 12.65 -4.35 2.92
N PHE A 328 13.24 -4.12 1.75
CA PHE A 328 12.77 -3.18 0.74
C PHE A 328 12.88 -3.77 -0.66
N ASN A 329 11.94 -3.41 -1.52
CA ASN A 329 12.23 -3.36 -2.95
C ASN A 329 12.84 -1.99 -3.27
N VAL A 330 13.80 -1.96 -4.19
CA VAL A 330 14.48 -0.73 -4.60
C VAL A 330 14.27 -0.52 -6.09
N ILE A 331 13.80 0.67 -6.45
CA ILE A 331 13.62 1.09 -7.84
C ILE A 331 14.55 2.25 -8.13
N SER A 332 15.45 2.08 -9.10
CA SER A 332 16.35 3.17 -9.52
C SER A 332 15.63 4.07 -10.52
N ILE A 333 15.49 5.36 -10.19
CA ILE A 333 14.79 6.34 -11.01
C ILE A 333 15.73 7.46 -11.43
N THR A 334 15.73 7.79 -12.72
CA THR A 334 16.51 8.87 -13.31
C THR A 334 15.60 9.95 -13.89
N TRP A 335 15.82 11.22 -13.54
CA TRP A 335 15.02 12.35 -14.04
C TRP A 335 15.80 13.67 -14.05
N TRP A 336 15.28 14.67 -14.75
CA TRP A 336 15.83 16.03 -14.76
C TRP A 336 15.20 16.91 -13.68
N ASP A 337 16.04 17.60 -12.91
CA ASP A 337 15.64 18.66 -11.99
C ASP A 337 16.00 20.04 -12.57
N ASP A 338 15.16 21.04 -12.33
CA ASP A 338 15.33 22.40 -12.86
C ASP A 338 16.55 23.15 -12.28
N GLY A 339 17.11 22.65 -11.18
CA GLY A 339 18.25 23.26 -10.52
C GLY A 339 17.89 24.55 -9.79
N SER A 340 16.66 24.66 -9.27
CA SER A 340 16.24 25.75 -8.39
C SER A 340 16.82 25.59 -6.97
N ASP A 341 17.08 24.35 -6.54
CA ASP A 341 17.65 24.03 -5.22
C ASP A 341 19.18 23.81 -5.27
N LYS A 342 19.92 24.61 -4.50
CA LYS A 342 21.38 24.51 -4.40
C LYS A 342 21.87 23.20 -3.78
N ASN A 343 21.09 22.58 -2.89
CA ASN A 343 21.45 21.30 -2.30
C ASN A 343 21.47 20.20 -3.37
N ILE A 344 20.49 20.25 -4.28
CA ILE A 344 20.40 19.33 -5.42
C ILE A 344 21.51 19.61 -6.43
N ILE A 345 21.80 20.87 -6.77
CA ILE A 345 22.92 21.18 -7.70
C ILE A 345 24.25 20.62 -7.17
N ASN A 346 24.53 20.80 -5.87
CA ASN A 346 25.79 20.37 -5.28
C ASN A 346 25.86 18.84 -5.11
N ASN A 347 24.71 18.20 -4.88
CA ASN A 347 24.61 16.78 -4.51
C ASN A 347 23.39 16.12 -5.19
N PRO A 348 23.37 15.99 -6.53
CA PRO A 348 22.17 15.63 -7.29
C PRO A 348 21.60 14.25 -6.94
N ASN A 349 22.47 13.32 -6.57
CA ASN A 349 22.12 11.92 -6.29
C ASN A 349 22.22 11.56 -4.80
N SER A 350 22.47 12.53 -3.91
CA SER A 350 22.51 12.30 -2.45
C SER A 350 21.70 13.33 -1.66
N SER A 351 21.12 14.33 -2.31
CA SER A 351 20.17 15.25 -1.68
C SER A 351 18.79 14.60 -1.54
N LEU A 352 18.28 14.58 -0.31
CA LEU A 352 16.93 14.13 0.04
C LEU A 352 15.83 15.11 -0.36
N HIS A 353 16.19 16.30 -0.85
CA HIS A 353 15.22 17.30 -1.27
C HIS A 353 14.46 16.80 -2.51
N TRP A 354 13.14 16.98 -2.50
CA TRP A 354 12.26 16.66 -3.63
C TRP A 354 12.68 17.40 -4.90
N GLY A 355 12.97 18.69 -4.80
CA GLY A 355 13.30 19.50 -5.97
C GLY A 355 12.11 19.69 -6.91
N SER A 356 12.41 20.15 -8.12
CA SER A 356 11.41 20.52 -9.12
C SER A 356 11.75 19.82 -10.44
N PRO A 357 10.97 18.81 -10.86
CA PRO A 357 11.27 18.05 -12.06
C PRO A 357 10.97 18.92 -13.29
N ILE A 358 11.80 18.78 -14.32
CA ILE A 358 11.53 19.40 -15.62
C ILE A 358 10.46 18.57 -16.33
N ILE A 359 9.44 19.24 -16.88
CA ILE A 359 8.37 18.56 -17.60
C ILE A 359 8.87 17.87 -18.87
N LEU A 360 8.25 16.74 -19.23
CA LEU A 360 8.77 15.85 -20.26
C LEU A 360 8.80 16.48 -21.66
N SER A 361 7.86 17.35 -22.03
CA SER A 361 7.91 18.08 -23.32
C SER A 361 9.14 18.94 -23.46
N HIS A 362 9.57 19.59 -22.38
CA HIS A 362 10.75 20.45 -22.41
C HIS A 362 12.00 19.62 -22.61
N ILE A 363 12.08 18.45 -21.96
CA ILE A 363 13.17 17.50 -22.16
C ILE A 363 13.21 17.03 -23.63
N ARG A 364 12.08 16.58 -24.18
CA ARG A 364 12.00 16.16 -25.59
C ARG A 364 12.34 17.28 -26.57
N ALA A 365 11.95 18.51 -26.27
CA ALA A 365 12.22 19.68 -27.11
C ALA A 365 13.66 20.18 -26.99
N ALA A 366 14.40 19.78 -25.95
CA ALA A 366 15.80 20.13 -25.74
C ALA A 366 16.76 19.33 -26.63
N ASP A 367 16.36 18.15 -27.11
CA ASP A 367 17.11 17.35 -28.09
C ASP A 367 17.26 18.14 -29.42
N ALA A 368 18.30 18.97 -29.47
CA ALA A 368 18.53 19.90 -30.57
C ALA A 368 19.17 19.20 -31.77
N ASN A 369 19.96 18.15 -31.50
CA ASN A 369 20.71 17.42 -32.52
C ASN A 369 19.89 16.25 -33.13
N ARG A 370 18.77 15.87 -32.50
CA ARG A 370 17.85 14.78 -32.87
C ARG A 370 18.53 13.42 -32.88
N ASP A 371 19.33 13.14 -31.86
CA ASP A 371 19.97 11.84 -31.65
C ASP A 371 19.20 10.93 -30.68
N ASP A 372 17.98 11.35 -30.29
CA ASP A 372 17.08 10.67 -29.36
C ASP A 372 17.64 10.61 -27.92
N THR A 373 18.68 11.38 -27.62
CA THR A 373 19.24 11.55 -26.29
C THR A 373 19.32 13.02 -25.91
N VAL A 374 19.18 13.30 -24.62
CA VAL A 374 19.21 14.67 -24.11
C VAL A 374 20.41 14.84 -23.20
N SER A 375 21.35 15.69 -23.63
CA SER A 375 22.55 16.02 -22.85
C SER A 375 22.34 17.16 -21.85
N LEU A 376 23.26 17.27 -20.90
CA LEU A 376 23.29 18.39 -19.94
C LEU A 376 23.41 19.75 -20.63
N ASP A 377 24.21 19.83 -21.69
CA ASP A 377 24.39 21.07 -22.45
C ASP A 377 23.12 21.43 -23.21
N GLU A 378 22.41 20.45 -23.78
CA GLU A 378 21.11 20.68 -24.42
C GLU A 378 20.07 21.18 -23.43
N MET A 379 19.90 20.52 -22.28
CA MET A 379 18.95 20.97 -21.27
C MET A 379 19.26 22.36 -20.73
N ARG A 380 20.53 22.67 -20.47
CA ARG A 380 20.92 23.98 -19.91
C ARG A 380 20.87 25.11 -20.91
N ASN A 381 20.85 24.81 -22.21
CA ASN A 381 20.68 25.80 -23.28
C ASN A 381 19.26 25.83 -23.84
N PHE A 382 18.38 24.91 -23.42
CA PHE A 382 16.98 24.88 -23.84
C PHE A 382 16.28 26.18 -23.47
N SER A 383 15.60 26.77 -24.46
CA SER A 383 14.84 28.00 -24.33
C SER A 383 13.59 27.93 -25.17
N LEU A 384 12.44 28.22 -24.55
CA LEU A 384 11.17 28.49 -25.22
C LEU A 384 11.05 29.93 -25.69
N ASP A 385 11.92 30.82 -25.21
CA ASP A 385 11.84 32.23 -25.53
C ASP A 385 12.50 32.56 -26.88
N VAL A 386 11.95 33.57 -27.55
CA VAL A 386 12.47 34.02 -28.85
C VAL A 386 13.81 34.76 -28.76
N TYR A 387 14.29 35.02 -27.54
CA TYR A 387 15.52 35.77 -27.25
C TYR A 387 16.70 34.84 -26.88
N GLY A 388 16.46 33.53 -26.79
CA GLY A 388 17.44 32.50 -26.44
C GLY A 388 17.87 32.50 -24.97
N LYS A 389 17.09 33.03 -24.02
CA LYS A 389 17.44 32.92 -22.60
C LYS A 389 17.09 31.51 -22.11
N PRO A 390 18.05 30.73 -21.57
CA PRO A 390 17.73 29.39 -21.12
C PRO A 390 16.70 29.38 -19.98
N ASP A 391 15.74 28.47 -20.07
CA ASP A 391 14.71 28.25 -19.05
C ASP A 391 15.27 27.49 -17.84
N TYR A 392 16.19 26.54 -18.09
CA TYR A 392 16.78 25.66 -17.08
C TYR A 392 18.32 25.73 -17.03
N PRO A 393 18.92 26.91 -16.83
CA PRO A 393 20.38 27.07 -16.92
C PRO A 393 21.16 26.26 -15.87
N ASN A 394 20.50 25.85 -14.79
CA ASN A 394 21.09 25.07 -13.70
C ASN A 394 20.63 23.61 -13.69
N ALA A 395 19.96 23.13 -14.74
CA ALA A 395 19.42 21.78 -14.80
C ALA A 395 20.47 20.73 -14.40
N VAL A 396 20.02 19.69 -13.69
CA VAL A 396 20.85 18.53 -13.35
C VAL A 396 20.07 17.25 -13.60
N LEU A 397 20.74 16.24 -14.14
CA LEU A 397 20.21 14.89 -14.22
C LEU A 397 20.46 14.21 -12.87
N ARG A 398 19.38 13.76 -12.23
CA ARG A 398 19.40 13.05 -10.95
C ARG A 398 19.18 11.56 -11.19
N SER A 399 19.76 10.73 -10.33
CA SER A 399 19.46 9.31 -10.23
C SER A 399 19.38 8.94 -8.76
N TRP A 400 18.32 8.25 -8.40
CA TRP A 400 18.00 7.92 -7.01
C TRP A 400 17.42 6.51 -6.90
N ASP A 401 17.83 5.80 -5.85
CA ASP A 401 17.28 4.51 -5.48
C ASP A 401 16.12 4.71 -4.50
N MET A 402 14.89 4.54 -4.99
CA MET A 402 13.68 4.67 -4.20
C MET A 402 13.43 3.38 -3.43
N TYR A 403 13.32 3.48 -2.11
CA TYR A 403 13.07 2.34 -1.24
C TYR A 403 11.55 2.19 -1.01
N TYR A 404 11.03 0.99 -1.22
CA TYR A 404 9.63 0.64 -0.95
C TYR A 404 9.58 -0.48 0.08
N SER A 405 8.99 -0.21 1.25
CA SER A 405 8.91 -1.19 2.34
C SER A 405 8.13 -2.43 1.92
N VAL A 406 8.63 -3.60 2.29
CA VAL A 406 7.96 -4.88 2.03
C VAL A 406 7.63 -5.57 3.35
N SER A 407 6.38 -5.97 3.51
CA SER A 407 5.85 -6.54 4.77
C SER A 407 4.92 -7.74 4.56
N HIS A 408 4.83 -8.24 3.34
CA HIS A 408 3.99 -9.36 2.93
C HIS A 408 4.82 -10.35 2.10
N ASN A 409 4.25 -11.51 1.78
CA ASN A 409 4.97 -12.70 1.30
C ASN A 409 5.85 -13.32 2.40
N ILE A 410 5.36 -13.28 3.64
CA ILE A 410 6.05 -13.85 4.81
C ILE A 410 6.12 -15.37 4.69
N VAL A 411 7.33 -15.92 4.84
CA VAL A 411 7.58 -17.37 4.76
C VAL A 411 7.66 -17.99 6.15
N ALA A 412 7.16 -19.23 6.27
CA ALA A 412 7.37 -20.07 7.46
C ALA A 412 8.67 -20.85 7.26
N GLU A 413 8.56 -22.08 6.75
CA GLU A 413 9.72 -22.94 6.51
C GLU A 413 10.24 -22.85 5.07
N LYS A 414 9.36 -22.73 4.08
CA LYS A 414 9.73 -22.59 2.66
C LYS A 414 8.58 -21.98 1.84
N SER A 415 8.86 -20.94 1.08
CA SER A 415 7.92 -20.36 0.11
C SER A 415 7.83 -21.19 -1.17
N VAL A 416 6.81 -20.90 -1.98
CA VAL A 416 6.73 -21.38 -3.36
C VAL A 416 7.89 -20.93 -4.24
N LEU A 417 8.62 -19.87 -3.87
CA LEU A 417 9.88 -19.46 -4.50
C LEU A 417 11.06 -20.36 -4.11
N GLY A 418 10.82 -21.38 -3.30
CA GLY A 418 11.83 -22.34 -2.86
C GLY A 418 12.78 -21.82 -1.79
N LYS A 419 12.46 -20.70 -1.14
CA LYS A 419 13.29 -20.05 -0.11
C LYS A 419 12.68 -20.19 1.29
N SER A 420 13.51 -20.50 2.27
CA SER A 420 13.14 -20.50 3.70
C SER A 420 13.42 -19.16 4.35
N ALA A 421 12.94 -18.98 5.58
CA ALA A 421 13.43 -17.88 6.42
C ALA A 421 14.96 -17.91 6.47
N LEU A 422 15.58 -16.73 6.49
CA LEU A 422 17.04 -16.60 6.46
C LEU A 422 17.67 -17.18 7.70
N TRP A 423 18.82 -17.81 7.49
CA TRP A 423 19.67 -18.37 8.52
C TRP A 423 21.00 -17.63 8.62
N CYS A 424 21.82 -17.99 9.63
CA CYS A 424 23.09 -17.34 9.91
C CYS A 424 23.97 -17.21 8.67
N ALA A 425 24.08 -18.27 7.86
CA ALA A 425 24.94 -18.31 6.68
C ALA A 425 24.42 -17.51 5.47
N ASP A 426 23.15 -17.10 5.48
CA ASP A 426 22.61 -16.22 4.43
C ASP A 426 23.12 -14.79 4.62
N CYS A 427 23.35 -14.37 5.87
CA CYS A 427 23.83 -13.03 6.22
C CYS A 427 25.33 -13.00 6.54
N HIS A 428 25.86 -14.06 7.14
CA HIS A 428 27.24 -14.11 7.63
C HIS A 428 28.11 -15.09 6.84
N GLY A 429 29.39 -14.78 6.73
CA GLY A 429 30.38 -15.59 6.03
C GLY A 429 30.57 -15.23 4.55
N ASN A 430 31.15 -16.15 3.79
CA ASN A 430 31.71 -15.85 2.46
C ASN A 430 30.66 -15.63 1.35
N THR A 431 29.42 -16.07 1.57
CA THR A 431 28.30 -15.97 0.61
C THR A 431 27.18 -15.08 1.15
N SER A 432 27.54 -14.10 1.99
CA SER A 432 26.63 -13.10 2.55
C SER A 432 25.80 -12.39 1.48
N ARG A 433 24.49 -12.26 1.72
CA ARG A 433 23.61 -11.35 0.96
C ARG A 433 23.67 -9.90 1.44
N ILE A 434 24.36 -9.65 2.55
CA ILE A 434 24.52 -8.32 3.15
C ILE A 434 25.80 -7.68 2.64
N ASP A 435 25.67 -6.48 2.07
CA ASP A 435 26.79 -5.54 1.94
C ASP A 435 26.99 -4.81 3.26
N TRP A 436 27.90 -5.36 4.09
CA TRP A 436 28.17 -4.83 5.42
C TRP A 436 28.68 -3.38 5.40
N LYS A 437 29.43 -3.00 4.36
CA LYS A 437 29.96 -1.64 4.22
C LYS A 437 28.86 -0.66 3.88
N LEU A 438 27.92 -1.04 3.02
CA LEU A 438 26.75 -0.23 2.71
C LEU A 438 25.87 -0.01 3.95
N LEU A 439 25.81 -0.98 4.88
CA LEU A 439 25.11 -0.86 6.16
C LEU A 439 25.92 -0.14 7.26
N GLY A 440 27.11 0.38 6.95
CA GLY A 440 27.95 1.14 7.89
C GLY A 440 28.86 0.29 8.78
N TYR A 441 29.02 -1.01 8.52
CA TYR A 441 29.99 -1.86 9.22
C TYR A 441 31.31 -1.95 8.45
N ASP A 442 32.42 -2.06 9.18
CA ASP A 442 33.74 -2.26 8.56
C ASP A 442 33.87 -3.64 7.89
N ALA A 443 33.21 -4.64 8.46
CA ALA A 443 33.15 -6.02 7.99
C ALA A 443 31.95 -6.76 8.62
N ASP A 444 31.79 -8.04 8.28
CA ASP A 444 30.80 -8.92 8.92
C ASP A 444 30.97 -8.92 10.46
N PRO A 445 29.94 -8.53 11.24
CA PRO A 445 30.02 -8.49 12.71
C PRO A 445 30.26 -9.85 13.37
N ALA A 446 29.94 -10.94 12.68
CA ALA A 446 30.21 -12.31 13.13
C ALA A 446 31.56 -12.84 12.65
N GLN A 447 32.36 -12.02 11.94
CA GLN A 447 33.67 -12.42 11.45
C GLN A 447 34.60 -12.77 12.62
N THR A 448 35.17 -13.97 12.54
CA THR A 448 36.20 -14.48 13.45
C THR A 448 37.52 -14.69 12.67
N ASP A 449 38.61 -14.95 13.38
CA ASP A 449 39.89 -15.34 12.77
C ASP A 449 40.30 -16.75 13.25
N PRO A 450 40.32 -17.77 12.37
CA PRO A 450 39.90 -17.73 10.96
C PRO A 450 38.37 -17.59 10.83
N PRO A 451 37.86 -17.09 9.68
CA PRO A 451 36.42 -16.86 9.49
C PRO A 451 35.59 -18.11 9.79
N THR A 452 34.62 -17.98 10.68
CA THR A 452 33.62 -19.01 10.96
C THR A 452 32.81 -19.23 9.69
N ASP A 453 32.94 -20.40 9.10
CA ASP A 453 32.07 -20.82 8.01
C ASP A 453 30.77 -21.37 8.61
N PHE A 454 29.71 -20.57 8.58
CA PHE A 454 28.39 -20.98 9.07
C PHE A 454 27.70 -21.99 8.14
N THR A 455 28.19 -22.21 6.91
CA THR A 455 27.63 -23.21 5.99
C THR A 455 28.00 -24.64 6.37
N VAL A 456 29.09 -24.82 7.14
CA VAL A 456 29.57 -26.15 7.59
C VAL A 456 29.21 -26.47 9.04
N ASN A 457 28.60 -25.52 9.76
CA ASN A 457 28.17 -25.71 11.14
C ASN A 457 26.66 -26.00 11.17
N GLU A 458 26.28 -27.25 11.42
CA GLU A 458 24.91 -27.57 11.83
C GLU A 458 24.69 -27.02 13.25
N ILE A 459 24.21 -25.79 13.36
CA ILE A 459 23.67 -25.27 14.61
C ILE A 459 22.29 -25.92 14.76
N THR A 460 22.23 -27.03 15.49
CA THR A 460 20.95 -27.63 15.89
C THR A 460 20.24 -26.69 16.84
N VAL A 461 19.33 -25.88 16.32
CA VAL A 461 18.29 -25.25 17.14
C VAL A 461 17.25 -26.32 17.39
N GLU A 462 16.92 -26.60 18.65
CA GLU A 462 15.74 -27.41 18.96
C GLU A 462 14.54 -26.71 18.32
N ILE A 463 14.09 -27.23 17.17
CA ILE A 463 12.84 -26.80 16.55
C ILE A 463 11.78 -27.07 17.61
N ILE A 464 11.29 -26.01 18.23
CA ILE A 464 10.15 -26.10 19.14
C ILE A 464 9.05 -26.79 18.32
N PRO A 465 8.48 -27.92 18.78
CA PRO A 465 7.45 -28.62 18.04
C PRO A 465 6.36 -27.64 17.63
N ALA A 466 5.85 -27.80 16.41
CA ALA A 466 4.80 -26.95 15.85
C ALA A 466 3.81 -26.57 16.95
N ARG A 467 3.68 -25.27 17.23
CA ARG A 467 2.70 -24.82 18.21
C ARG A 467 1.36 -25.39 17.77
N PRO A 468 0.58 -26.00 18.68
CA PRO A 468 -0.80 -26.28 18.37
C PRO A 468 -1.43 -24.98 17.84
N GLU A 469 -2.22 -25.08 16.78
CA GLU A 469 -3.00 -23.96 16.28
C GLU A 469 -3.58 -23.20 17.47
N PRO A 470 -3.50 -21.86 17.49
CA PRO A 470 -4.12 -21.08 18.55
C PRO A 470 -5.52 -21.63 18.78
N ILE A 471 -5.83 -21.99 20.03
CA ILE A 471 -7.19 -22.40 20.39
C ILE A 471 -8.08 -21.32 19.80
N GLU A 472 -9.00 -21.73 18.91
CA GLU A 472 -9.97 -20.84 18.30
C GLU A 472 -10.67 -20.12 19.46
N VAL A 473 -10.20 -18.93 19.79
CA VAL A 473 -10.86 -18.07 20.74
C VAL A 473 -12.13 -17.76 19.99
N GLU A 474 -13.27 -18.29 20.46
CA GLU A 474 -14.58 -17.77 20.06
C GLU A 474 -14.43 -16.25 20.15
N LYS A 475 -14.31 -15.61 19.00
CA LYS A 475 -14.21 -14.17 18.91
C LYS A 475 -15.52 -13.71 19.53
N GLU A 476 -15.50 -13.24 20.78
CA GLU A 476 -16.60 -12.41 21.22
C GLU A 476 -16.64 -11.27 20.21
N PRO A 477 -17.72 -11.14 19.43
CA PRO A 477 -17.83 -10.06 18.47
C PRO A 477 -17.60 -8.77 19.26
N MET A 478 -16.75 -7.87 18.73
CA MET A 478 -16.56 -6.56 19.34
C MET A 478 -17.93 -5.97 19.66
N LEU A 479 -18.25 -5.92 20.95
CA LEU A 479 -19.49 -5.35 21.44
C LEU A 479 -19.46 -3.88 21.05
N PHE A 480 -20.21 -3.53 20.00
CA PHE A 480 -20.68 -2.17 19.80
C PHE A 480 -21.28 -1.73 21.13
N LYS A 481 -20.57 -0.88 21.87
CA LYS A 481 -21.17 -0.17 22.99
C LYS A 481 -22.23 0.74 22.38
N SER A 482 -23.47 0.27 22.37
CA SER A 482 -24.61 1.15 22.20
C SER A 482 -24.51 2.19 23.31
N PHE A 483 -24.13 3.41 22.98
CA PHE A 483 -24.35 4.54 23.88
C PHE A 483 -25.86 4.63 24.10
N GLY A 484 -26.28 4.18 25.27
CA GLY A 484 -27.66 4.35 25.71
C GLY A 484 -27.97 5.84 25.70
N VAL A 485 -28.92 6.22 24.87
CA VAL A 485 -29.58 7.52 24.98
C VAL A 485 -30.23 7.56 26.36
N GLY A 486 -29.58 8.27 27.28
CA GLY A 486 -30.15 8.61 28.57
C GLY A 486 -31.39 9.46 28.37
N GLN A 487 -32.44 9.10 29.11
CA GLN A 487 -33.69 9.84 29.28
C GLN A 487 -33.48 11.29 29.72
#